data_AF-A0AA97HDN9-F1
#
_entry.id   AF-A0AA97HDN9-F1
#
_cell.length_a   1.000
_cell.length_b   1.000
_cell.length_c   1.000
_cell.angle_alpha   90.00
_cell.angle_beta   90.00
_cell.angle_gamma   90.00
#
_symmetry.space_group_name_H-M   'P 1'
#
loop_
_entity.id
_entity.type
_entity.pdbx_description
1 polymer ?
#
loop_
_entity_poly.entity_id
_entity_poly.type
_entity_poly.pdbx_seq_one_letter_code
_entity_poly.pdbx_strand_id
1 'polypeptide(L)'
;MPTIDELKEEACKFREFIESCDKENTKLVIDCFPIMSCKLSSMLLSYHFLELWRDLEIKSISASTGKNGQITHYWLEINDVVIDITGDQYNLINDSELNKAIVKNRPFEVVHVANKAESYLYDLFKILETDSLVYGFPCIGEDFIEDMELGYNQLLNQATCSNNSSQGKIKSKITKTPTLKLNALSSSDS
;
A
#
# COMPACT_ATOMS: atom_id res chain seq x y z
N MET A 1 -14.56 13.88 7.61
CA MET A 1 -13.15 13.66 8.02
C MET A 1 -13.07 12.29 8.68
N PRO A 2 -12.17 11.41 8.23
CA PRO A 2 -11.92 10.13 8.89
C PRO A 2 -11.30 10.33 10.27
N THR A 3 -11.58 9.40 11.16
CA THR A 3 -10.94 9.27 12.47
C THR A 3 -9.53 8.70 12.33
N ILE A 4 -8.70 8.85 13.37
CA ILE A 4 -7.35 8.25 13.40
C ILE A 4 -7.40 6.72 13.26
N ASP A 5 -8.41 6.06 13.82
CA ASP A 5 -8.58 4.62 13.73
C ASP A 5 -8.94 4.18 12.30
N GLU A 6 -9.82 4.90 11.61
CA GLU A 6 -10.14 4.66 10.19
C GLU A 6 -8.92 4.88 9.29
N LEU A 7 -8.14 5.94 9.54
CA LEU A 7 -6.89 6.19 8.82
C LEU A 7 -5.87 5.07 9.03
N LYS A 8 -5.74 4.58 10.27
CA LYS A 8 -4.86 3.47 10.62
C LYS A 8 -5.32 2.17 9.96
N GLU A 9 -6.60 1.86 10.00
CA GLU A 9 -7.17 0.66 9.39
C GLU A 9 -6.89 0.62 7.88
N GLU A 10 -7.21 1.71 7.16
CA GLU A 10 -6.99 1.78 5.72
C GLU A 10 -5.50 1.84 5.36
N ALA A 11 -4.65 2.52 6.14
CA ALA A 11 -3.21 2.50 5.93
C ALA A 11 -2.60 1.10 6.10
N CYS A 12 -3.06 0.33 7.11
CA CYS A 12 -2.65 -1.06 7.32
C CYS A 12 -3.08 -1.96 6.16
N LYS A 13 -4.35 -1.88 5.72
CA LYS A 13 -4.84 -2.64 4.56
C LYS A 13 -4.04 -2.31 3.30
N PHE A 14 -3.79 -1.02 3.06
CA PHE A 14 -3.05 -0.57 1.89
C PHE A 14 -1.59 -1.05 1.91
N ARG A 15 -0.95 -1.01 3.08
CA ARG A 15 0.38 -1.60 3.29
C ARG A 15 0.41 -3.08 2.93
N GLU A 16 -0.59 -3.86 3.36
CA GLU A 16 -0.72 -5.29 3.00
C GLU A 16 -0.86 -5.51 1.49
N PHE A 17 -1.56 -4.63 0.78
CA PHE A 17 -1.66 -4.69 -0.68
C PHE A 17 -0.28 -4.53 -1.35
N ILE A 18 0.52 -3.57 -0.91
CA ILE A 18 1.87 -3.35 -1.45
C ILE A 18 2.80 -4.53 -1.12
N GLU A 19 2.69 -5.08 0.09
CA GLU A 19 3.53 -6.22 0.51
C GLU A 19 3.24 -7.47 -0.32
N SER A 20 1.97 -7.73 -0.61
CA SER A 20 1.51 -8.95 -1.28
C SER A 20 1.46 -8.89 -2.81
N CYS A 21 1.59 -7.71 -3.41
CA CYS A 21 1.51 -7.57 -4.87
C CYS A 21 2.73 -8.14 -5.61
N ASP A 22 2.51 -8.41 -6.89
CA ASP A 22 3.58 -8.65 -7.87
C ASP A 22 4.26 -7.32 -8.22
N LYS A 23 5.42 -7.06 -7.60
CA LYS A 23 6.15 -5.80 -7.68
C LYS A 23 6.70 -5.54 -9.09
N GLU A 24 7.07 -6.59 -9.82
CA GLU A 24 7.57 -6.49 -11.19
C GLU A 24 6.50 -5.95 -12.16
N ASN A 25 5.23 -6.23 -11.86
CA ASN A 25 4.09 -5.90 -12.72
C ASN A 25 3.16 -4.83 -12.12
N THR A 26 3.54 -4.19 -11.02
CA THR A 26 2.73 -3.16 -10.35
C THR A 26 3.39 -1.79 -10.47
N LYS A 27 2.76 -0.87 -11.20
CA LYS A 27 3.29 0.47 -11.45
C LYS A 27 3.49 1.22 -10.12
N LEU A 28 4.60 1.96 -10.03
CA LEU A 28 5.02 2.74 -8.85
C LEU A 28 5.33 1.93 -7.58
N VAL A 29 5.20 0.60 -7.59
CA VAL A 29 5.74 -0.25 -6.53
C VAL A 29 7.09 -0.78 -6.97
N ILE A 30 8.09 -0.70 -6.10
CA ILE A 30 9.46 -1.12 -6.40
C ILE A 30 9.84 -2.38 -5.60
N ASP A 31 10.70 -3.21 -6.17
CA ASP A 31 11.08 -4.50 -5.61
C ASP A 31 11.68 -4.41 -4.19
N CYS A 32 12.38 -3.31 -3.89
CA CYS A 32 13.01 -3.12 -2.60
C CYS A 32 12.08 -2.55 -1.50
N PHE A 33 10.77 -2.43 -1.76
CA PHE A 33 9.79 -2.00 -0.75
C PHE A 33 9.98 -2.75 0.59
N PRO A 34 9.99 -2.06 1.76
CA PRO A 34 9.70 -0.63 1.96
C PRO A 34 10.92 0.31 1.82
N ILE A 35 12.12 -0.22 1.51
CA ILE A 35 13.34 0.57 1.35
C ILE A 35 13.25 1.43 0.10
N MET A 36 13.60 2.73 0.22
CA MET A 36 13.64 3.69 -0.89
C MET A 36 12.29 3.95 -1.58
N SER A 37 11.18 3.51 -0.99
CA SER A 37 9.84 3.62 -1.59
C SER A 37 8.95 4.68 -0.93
N CYS A 38 9.43 5.37 0.12
CA CYS A 38 8.60 6.25 0.96
C CYS A 38 7.73 7.24 0.17
N LYS A 39 8.29 7.93 -0.84
CA LYS A 39 7.53 8.87 -1.66
C LYS A 39 6.47 8.16 -2.52
N LEU A 40 6.85 7.16 -3.30
CA LEU A 40 5.92 6.47 -4.21
C LEU A 40 4.80 5.75 -3.45
N SER A 41 5.13 5.05 -2.37
CA SER A 41 4.15 4.37 -1.52
C SER A 41 3.20 5.35 -0.85
N SER A 42 3.70 6.50 -0.36
CA SER A 42 2.85 7.55 0.20
C SER A 42 1.96 8.21 -0.85
N MET A 43 2.44 8.40 -2.08
CA MET A 43 1.63 8.92 -3.18
C MET A 43 0.48 7.97 -3.52
N LEU A 44 0.75 6.67 -3.65
CA LEU A 44 -0.28 5.65 -3.85
C LEU A 44 -1.29 5.60 -2.67
N LEU A 45 -0.82 5.73 -1.43
CA LEU A 45 -1.70 5.81 -0.27
C LEU A 45 -2.56 7.08 -0.28
N SER A 46 -1.99 8.22 -0.69
CA SER A 46 -2.77 9.47 -0.81
C SER A 46 -3.87 9.35 -1.86
N TYR A 47 -3.58 8.64 -2.97
CA TYR A 47 -4.58 8.34 -4.00
C TYR A 47 -5.71 7.47 -3.42
N HIS A 48 -5.36 6.42 -2.68
CA HIS A 48 -6.33 5.57 -1.99
C HIS A 48 -7.25 6.36 -1.05
N PHE A 49 -6.68 7.21 -0.19
CA PHE A 49 -7.46 8.03 0.73
C PHE A 49 -8.36 9.05 0.02
N LEU A 50 -7.90 9.65 -1.07
CA LEU A 50 -8.70 10.61 -1.83
C LEU A 50 -9.81 9.93 -2.63
N GLU A 51 -9.66 8.66 -3.03
CA GLU A 51 -10.78 7.89 -3.59
C GLU A 51 -11.85 7.55 -2.53
N LEU A 52 -11.43 7.24 -1.29
CA LEU A 52 -12.37 6.98 -0.18
C LEU A 52 -13.05 8.26 0.32
N TRP A 53 -12.30 9.36 0.40
CA TRP A 53 -12.73 10.62 0.99
C TRP A 53 -12.27 11.81 0.14
N ARG A 54 -13.07 12.12 -0.90
CA ARG A 54 -12.73 13.14 -1.91
C ARG A 54 -12.58 14.57 -1.39
N ASP A 55 -13.19 14.88 -0.25
CA ASP A 55 -13.11 16.20 0.36
C ASP A 55 -11.89 16.36 1.31
N LEU A 56 -10.99 15.37 1.38
CA LEU A 56 -9.78 15.48 2.19
C LEU A 56 -8.75 16.42 1.57
N GLU A 57 -8.09 17.16 2.45
CA GLU A 57 -6.78 17.73 2.18
C GLU A 57 -5.73 16.87 2.90
N ILE A 58 -4.79 16.32 2.13
CA ILE A 58 -3.66 15.54 2.63
C ILE A 58 -2.41 16.39 2.45
N LYS A 59 -1.66 16.63 3.51
CA LYS A 59 -0.33 17.24 3.41
C LYS A 59 0.69 16.14 3.19
N SER A 60 1.53 16.33 2.19
CA SER A 60 2.67 15.46 1.97
C SER A 60 3.92 16.14 2.50
N ILE A 61 4.75 15.39 3.21
CA ILE A 61 5.89 15.95 3.93
C ILE A 61 7.16 15.29 3.41
N SER A 62 8.09 16.10 2.91
CA SER A 62 9.45 15.67 2.58
C SER A 62 10.39 16.18 3.66
N ALA A 63 11.24 15.30 4.19
CA ALA A 63 12.16 15.63 5.26
C ALA A 63 13.51 14.92 5.09
N SER A 64 14.53 15.40 5.79
CA SER A 64 15.84 14.76 5.78
C SER A 64 16.56 14.82 7.12
N THR A 65 17.56 13.95 7.26
CA THR A 65 18.43 13.83 8.42
C THR A 65 19.79 13.27 8.03
N GLY A 66 20.67 13.11 9.01
CA GLY A 66 22.05 12.67 8.80
C GLY A 66 22.95 13.77 8.22
N LYS A 67 24.21 13.41 7.95
CA LYS A 67 25.20 14.36 7.45
C LYS A 67 24.75 14.88 6.08
N ASN A 68 24.71 16.20 5.93
CA ASN A 68 24.27 16.88 4.70
C ASN A 68 22.87 16.49 4.19
N GLY A 69 21.98 15.97 5.06
CA GLY A 69 20.61 15.60 4.67
C GLY A 69 20.52 14.38 3.76
N GLN A 70 21.51 13.50 3.78
CA GLN A 70 21.60 12.34 2.90
C GLN A 70 20.54 11.25 3.16
N ILE A 71 19.90 11.25 4.34
CA ILE A 71 18.82 10.32 4.67
C ILE A 71 17.51 11.09 4.52
N THR A 72 16.79 10.84 3.44
CA THR A 72 15.49 11.47 3.18
C THR A 72 14.35 10.55 3.59
N HIS A 73 13.21 11.14 3.93
CA HIS A 73 11.98 10.41 4.19
C HIS A 73 10.77 11.19 3.72
N TYR A 74 9.66 10.48 3.52
CA TYR A 74 8.41 11.07 3.04
C TYR A 74 7.21 10.39 3.71
N TRP A 75 6.27 11.19 4.20
CA TRP A 75 5.04 10.71 4.85
C TRP A 75 3.85 11.63 4.59
N LEU A 76 2.66 11.24 5.04
CA LEU A 76 1.42 11.99 4.89
C LEU A 76 0.92 12.55 6.22
N GLU A 77 0.19 13.65 6.14
CA GLU A 77 -0.51 14.30 7.24
C GLU A 77 -1.94 14.63 6.86
N ILE A 78 -2.89 14.26 7.72
CA ILE A 78 -4.30 14.62 7.59
C ILE A 78 -4.70 15.28 8.90
N ASN A 79 -4.99 16.59 8.87
CA ASN A 79 -5.06 17.44 10.06
C ASN A 79 -3.78 17.31 10.91
N ASP A 80 -3.92 16.90 12.18
CA ASP A 80 -2.83 16.66 13.11
C ASP A 80 -2.45 15.17 13.21
N VAL A 81 -2.89 14.32 12.28
CA VAL A 81 -2.53 12.90 12.24
C VAL A 81 -1.44 12.67 11.20
N VAL A 82 -0.35 12.04 11.63
CA VAL A 82 0.77 11.61 10.79
C VAL A 82 0.55 10.15 10.37
N ILE A 83 0.77 9.83 9.10
CA ILE A 83 0.68 8.49 8.53
C ILE A 83 1.95 8.18 7.75
N ASP A 84 2.69 7.17 8.19
CA ASP A 84 3.89 6.65 7.54
C ASP A 84 3.81 5.13 7.41
N ILE A 85 3.72 4.65 6.16
CA ILE A 85 3.64 3.23 5.83
C ILE A 85 4.99 2.64 5.41
N THR A 86 6.10 3.34 5.63
CA THR A 86 7.46 2.90 5.25
C THR A 86 8.52 3.21 6.30
N GLY A 87 8.14 3.66 7.51
CA GLY A 87 9.08 3.99 8.59
C GLY A 87 9.91 2.80 9.04
N ASP A 88 9.35 1.60 8.95
CA ASP A 88 10.04 0.33 9.22
C ASP A 88 11.15 -0.02 8.21
N GLN A 89 11.29 0.69 7.09
CA GLN A 89 12.46 0.53 6.22
C GLN A 89 13.76 0.74 7.00
N TYR A 90 13.72 1.61 8.01
CA TYR A 90 14.86 1.86 8.88
C TYR A 90 15.12 0.73 9.85
N ASN A 91 14.32 -0.33 9.92
CA ASN A 91 14.69 -1.57 10.61
C ASN A 91 15.54 -2.49 9.71
N LEU A 92 15.46 -2.31 8.39
CA LEU A 92 16.05 -3.21 7.39
C LEU A 92 17.39 -2.68 6.84
N ILE A 93 17.56 -1.36 6.77
CA ILE A 93 18.80 -0.72 6.31
C ILE A 93 19.95 -1.00 7.29
N ASN A 94 21.21 -1.11 6.82
CA ASN A 94 22.33 -1.34 7.73
C ASN A 94 22.63 -0.13 8.63
N ASP A 95 23.08 -0.37 9.87
CA ASP A 95 23.46 0.69 10.82
C ASP A 95 24.51 1.66 10.24
N SER A 96 25.42 1.17 9.40
CA SER A 96 26.47 1.97 8.76
C SER A 96 25.94 3.03 7.78
N GLU A 97 24.72 2.86 7.29
CA GLU A 97 24.06 3.76 6.34
C GLU A 97 23.17 4.79 7.05
N LEU A 98 22.94 4.62 8.36
CA LEU A 98 22.04 5.45 9.15
C LEU A 98 22.79 6.31 10.16
N ASN A 99 22.11 7.35 10.65
CA ASN A 99 22.60 8.11 11.78
C ASN A 99 22.29 7.39 13.11
N LYS A 100 23.02 7.76 14.16
CA LYS A 100 22.87 7.14 15.50
C LYS A 100 21.47 7.32 16.11
N ALA A 101 20.77 8.41 15.78
CA ALA A 101 19.45 8.69 16.33
C ALA A 101 18.42 7.68 15.78
N ILE A 102 18.43 7.41 14.47
CA ILE A 102 17.57 6.40 13.87
C ILE A 102 17.88 5.01 14.45
N VAL A 103 19.15 4.61 14.47
CA VAL A 103 19.56 3.29 15.00
C VAL A 103 19.10 3.09 16.45
N LYS A 104 19.20 4.12 17.29
CA LYS A 104 18.80 4.07 18.71
C LYS A 104 17.28 3.94 18.91
N ASN A 105 16.47 4.42 17.97
CA ASN A 105 15.01 4.42 18.07
C ASN A 105 14.34 3.19 17.43
N ARG A 106 15.13 2.26 16.87
CA ARG A 106 14.61 0.96 16.40
C ARG A 106 14.03 0.14 17.56
N PRO A 107 13.01 -0.70 17.32
CA PRO A 107 12.34 -0.90 16.04
C PRO A 107 11.23 0.13 15.78
N PHE A 108 11.03 0.49 14.51
CA PHE A 108 9.90 1.29 14.04
C PHE A 108 8.72 0.39 13.65
N GLU A 109 7.49 0.89 13.80
CA GLU A 109 6.28 0.18 13.39
C GLU A 109 6.16 0.10 11.85
N VAL A 110 5.55 -0.98 11.36
CA VAL A 110 5.28 -1.21 9.92
C VAL A 110 4.40 -0.11 9.34
N VAL A 111 3.37 0.29 10.10
CA VAL A 111 2.51 1.43 9.80
C VAL A 111 2.42 2.29 11.04
N HIS A 112 3.03 3.47 10.96
CA HIS A 112 3.00 4.46 12.03
C HIS A 112 1.85 5.44 11.75
N VAL A 113 0.84 5.41 12.61
CA VAL A 113 -0.26 6.38 12.61
C VAL A 113 -0.41 6.94 14.01
N ALA A 114 -0.15 8.24 14.16
CA ALA A 114 -0.12 8.91 15.46
C ALA A 114 -0.49 10.38 15.33
N ASN A 115 -0.86 11.01 16.44
CA ASN A 115 -0.93 12.47 16.48
C ASN A 115 0.47 13.04 16.23
N LYS A 116 0.54 14.19 15.55
CA LYS A 116 1.77 14.88 15.19
C LYS A 116 2.67 15.15 16.40
N ALA A 117 2.07 15.53 17.53
CA ALA A 117 2.78 15.79 18.78
C ALA A 117 3.42 14.53 19.41
N GLU A 118 3.00 13.34 19.01
CA GLU A 118 3.46 12.05 19.52
C GLU A 118 4.36 11.32 18.50
N SER A 119 4.53 11.88 17.31
CA SER A 119 5.24 11.23 16.22
C SER A 119 6.75 11.44 16.30
N TYR A 120 7.50 10.33 16.35
CA TYR A 120 8.97 10.34 16.36
C TYR A 120 9.58 11.01 15.13
N LEU A 121 8.83 11.11 14.02
CA LEU A 121 9.31 11.66 12.75
C LEU A 121 9.82 13.10 12.90
N TYR A 122 9.16 13.87 13.76
CA TYR A 122 9.50 15.26 14.04
C TYR A 122 10.74 15.45 14.91
N ASP A 123 11.10 14.41 15.68
CA ASP A 123 12.35 14.40 16.46
C ASP A 123 13.54 13.93 15.63
N LEU A 124 13.31 13.06 14.64
CA LEU A 124 14.36 12.42 13.84
C LEU A 124 14.70 13.18 12.55
N PHE A 125 13.73 13.87 11.95
CA PHE A 125 13.86 14.50 10.64
C PHE A 125 13.61 16.00 10.67
N LYS A 126 14.36 16.72 9.85
CA LYS A 126 14.12 18.13 9.55
C LYS A 126 13.26 18.25 8.30
N ILE A 127 12.13 18.94 8.41
CA ILE A 127 11.23 19.19 7.26
C ILE A 127 11.93 20.02 6.19
N LEU A 128 11.77 19.61 4.94
CA LEU A 128 12.26 20.28 3.75
C LEU A 128 11.13 20.96 2.99
N GLU A 129 10.04 20.22 2.75
CA GLU A 129 8.93 20.65 1.91
C GLU A 129 7.61 20.10 2.45
N THR A 130 6.53 20.83 2.18
CA THR A 130 5.16 20.42 2.48
C THR A 130 4.27 20.81 1.32
N ASP A 131 3.63 19.82 0.71
CA ASP A 131 2.70 20.01 -0.40
C ASP A 131 1.28 19.63 0.00
N SER A 132 0.28 20.30 -0.56
CA SER A 132 -1.12 19.98 -0.38
C SER A 132 -1.61 19.07 -1.53
N LEU A 133 -2.14 17.91 -1.18
CA LEU A 133 -2.73 16.92 -2.08
C LEU A 133 -4.23 16.88 -1.84
N VAL A 134 -4.99 17.16 -2.89
CA VAL A 134 -6.47 17.13 -2.91
C VAL A 134 -6.94 16.25 -4.06
N TYR A 135 -8.22 15.88 -4.05
CA TYR A 135 -8.80 15.00 -5.07
C TYR A 135 -8.51 15.50 -6.50
N GLY A 136 -8.08 14.58 -7.37
CA GLY A 136 -7.67 14.87 -8.73
C GLY A 136 -6.25 15.44 -8.88
N PHE A 137 -5.51 15.65 -7.79
CA PHE A 137 -4.10 16.05 -7.78
C PHE A 137 -3.73 17.19 -8.76
N PRO A 138 -4.38 18.36 -8.68
CA PRO A 138 -4.25 19.42 -9.70
C PRO A 138 -2.84 20.00 -9.88
N CYS A 139 -1.93 19.75 -8.94
CA CYS A 139 -0.53 20.19 -8.98
C CYS A 139 0.44 19.11 -9.48
N ILE A 140 -0.06 17.94 -9.88
CA ILE A 140 0.71 16.81 -10.36
C ILE A 140 0.47 16.63 -11.87
N GLY A 141 1.51 16.25 -12.61
CA GLY A 141 1.40 15.96 -14.03
C GLY A 141 0.43 14.80 -14.31
N GLU A 142 -0.37 14.95 -15.37
CA GLU A 142 -1.38 13.96 -15.78
C GLU A 142 -0.76 12.58 -16.03
N ASP A 143 0.44 12.53 -16.60
CA ASP A 143 1.22 11.30 -16.81
C ASP A 143 1.51 10.55 -15.50
N PHE A 144 1.83 11.27 -14.43
CA PHE A 144 2.05 10.65 -13.13
C PHE A 144 0.73 10.27 -12.44
N ILE A 145 -0.35 11.00 -12.67
CA ILE A 145 -1.69 10.64 -12.18
C ILE A 145 -2.17 9.34 -12.82
N GLU A 146 -2.00 9.19 -14.14
CA GLU A 146 -2.28 7.94 -14.85
C GLU A 146 -1.47 6.77 -14.29
N ASP A 147 -0.20 6.98 -13.97
CA ASP A 147 0.64 5.97 -13.32
C ASP A 147 0.15 5.60 -11.91
N MET A 148 -0.33 6.57 -11.12
CA MET A 148 -0.93 6.31 -9.80
C MET A 148 -2.23 5.52 -9.93
N GLU A 149 -3.12 5.89 -10.86
CA GLU A 149 -4.36 5.18 -11.11
C GLU A 149 -4.08 3.73 -11.56
N LEU A 150 -3.14 3.53 -12.49
CA LEU A 150 -2.74 2.21 -12.96
C LEU A 150 -2.19 1.35 -11.80
N GLY A 151 -1.24 1.87 -11.04
CA GLY A 151 -0.65 1.18 -9.89
C GLY A 151 -1.68 0.83 -8.83
N TYR A 152 -2.56 1.77 -8.51
CA TYR A 152 -3.67 1.58 -7.57
C TYR A 152 -4.61 0.46 -8.02
N ASN A 153 -5.07 0.50 -9.27
CA ASN A 153 -5.96 -0.53 -9.82
C ASN A 153 -5.29 -1.91 -9.84
N GLN A 154 -4.00 -1.99 -10.15
CA GLN A 154 -3.23 -3.25 -10.10
C GLN A 154 -3.18 -3.83 -8.68
N LEU A 155 -2.99 -2.99 -7.65
CA LEU A 155 -3.00 -3.40 -6.25
C LEU A 155 -4.36 -4.00 -5.85
N LEU A 156 -5.46 -3.29 -6.12
CA LEU A 156 -6.80 -3.73 -5.71
C LEU A 156 -7.27 -4.99 -6.45
N ASN A 157 -6.96 -5.10 -7.75
CA ASN A 157 -7.33 -6.27 -8.55
C ASN A 157 -6.60 -7.54 -8.10
N GLN A 158 -5.34 -7.42 -7.67
CA GLN A 158 -4.58 -8.56 -7.13
C GLN A 158 -5.09 -8.98 -5.75
N ALA A 159 -5.46 -8.03 -4.89
CA ALA A 159 -6.07 -8.30 -3.59
C ALA A 159 -7.40 -9.06 -3.73
N THR A 160 -8.26 -8.64 -4.67
CA THR A 160 -9.55 -9.30 -4.91
C THR A 160 -9.41 -10.71 -5.53
N CYS A 161 -8.45 -10.92 -6.44
CA CYS A 161 -8.15 -12.25 -6.98
C CYS A 161 -7.61 -13.23 -5.91
N SER A 162 -6.80 -12.72 -4.98
CA SER A 162 -6.24 -13.51 -3.87
C SER A 162 -7.31 -13.96 -2.86
N ASN A 163 -8.34 -13.13 -2.65
CA ASN A 163 -9.48 -13.47 -1.78
C ASN A 163 -10.45 -14.47 -2.42
N ASN A 164 -10.59 -14.47 -3.75
CA ASN A 164 -11.45 -15.42 -4.46
C ASN A 164 -10.81 -16.81 -4.66
N SER A 165 -9.48 -16.88 -4.73
CA SER A 165 -8.75 -18.15 -4.87
C SER A 165 -8.65 -18.96 -3.57
N SER A 166 -8.90 -18.33 -2.41
CA SER A 166 -8.93 -18.98 -1.09
C SER A 166 -10.31 -19.54 -0.70
N GLN A 167 -11.39 -19.25 -1.44
CA GLN A 167 -12.72 -19.85 -1.24
C GLN A 167 -13.05 -21.04 -2.17
N GLY A 168 -12.13 -21.44 -3.06
CA GLY A 168 -12.35 -22.49 -4.06
C GLY A 168 -11.78 -23.88 -3.73
N LYS A 169 -12.06 -24.46 -2.55
CA LYS A 169 -11.76 -25.89 -2.27
C LYS A 169 -12.89 -26.61 -1.54
N ILE A 170 -14.09 -26.61 -2.10
CA ILE A 170 -15.07 -27.67 -1.82
C ILE A 170 -14.93 -28.71 -2.94
N LYS A 171 -14.23 -29.81 -2.63
CA LYS A 171 -14.07 -30.96 -3.53
C LYS A 171 -15.45 -31.55 -3.85
N SER A 172 -15.88 -31.47 -5.10
CA SER A 172 -16.92 -32.35 -5.63
C SER A 172 -16.37 -33.79 -5.64
N LYS A 173 -16.89 -34.64 -4.76
CA LYS A 173 -16.65 -36.08 -4.84
C LYS A 173 -17.45 -36.63 -6.00
N ILE A 174 -16.77 -36.85 -7.12
CA ILE A 174 -17.22 -37.74 -8.18
C ILE A 174 -17.14 -39.17 -7.63
N THR A 175 -18.29 -39.80 -7.35
CA THR A 175 -18.37 -41.25 -7.16
C THR A 175 -18.75 -41.91 -8.47
N LYS A 176 -17.84 -42.74 -9.00
CA LYS A 176 -18.09 -43.59 -10.16
C LYS A 176 -19.06 -44.73 -9.82
N THR A 177 -19.82 -45.07 -10.85
CA THR A 177 -20.88 -46.06 -11.07
C THR A 177 -20.61 -47.49 -10.59
N PRO A 178 -21.65 -48.34 -10.57
CA PRO A 178 -21.59 -49.46 -11.51
C PRO A 178 -22.87 -49.71 -12.34
N THR A 179 -22.55 -50.07 -13.58
CA THR A 179 -23.25 -50.62 -14.75
C THR A 179 -24.49 -51.49 -14.51
N LEU A 180 -25.49 -51.40 -15.42
CA LEU A 180 -26.28 -52.53 -15.91
C LEU A 180 -26.80 -52.27 -17.35
N LYS A 181 -27.18 -53.35 -18.03
CA LYS A 181 -27.00 -53.68 -19.44
C LYS A 181 -28.10 -53.21 -20.42
N LEU A 182 -27.68 -53.14 -21.70
CA LEU A 182 -28.36 -53.50 -22.97
C LEU A 182 -29.86 -53.18 -23.15
N ASN A 183 -30.18 -52.43 -24.22
CA ASN A 183 -30.67 -53.03 -25.47
C ASN A 183 -30.77 -51.99 -26.60
N ALA A 184 -30.42 -52.45 -27.80
CA ALA A 184 -30.60 -51.75 -29.06
C ALA A 184 -32.05 -51.89 -29.54
N LEU A 185 -32.58 -50.85 -30.22
CA LEU A 185 -33.49 -51.01 -31.35
C LEU A 185 -33.57 -49.70 -32.17
N SER A 186 -33.40 -49.87 -33.47
CA SER A 186 -33.82 -49.01 -34.60
C SER A 186 -35.22 -48.42 -34.40
N SER A 187 -35.65 -47.31 -35.02
CA SER A 187 -35.66 -47.01 -36.46
C SER A 187 -36.15 -45.58 -36.70
N SER A 188 -35.96 -45.13 -37.94
CA SER A 188 -36.57 -43.97 -38.60
C SER A 188 -38.09 -43.82 -38.45
N ASP A 189 -38.55 -42.57 -38.56
CA ASP A 189 -39.73 -42.03 -39.27
C ASP A 189 -40.08 -40.70 -38.57
N SER A 190 -39.95 -39.51 -39.17
CA SER A 190 -40.66 -38.99 -40.35
C SER A 190 -39.95 -37.74 -40.89
#